data_AF-A0A9P9A7V1-F1
#
_entry.id   AF-A0A9P9A7V1-F1
#
_cell.length_a   1.000
_cell.length_b   1.000
_cell.length_c   1.000
_cell.angle_alpha   90.00
_cell.angle_beta   90.00
_cell.angle_gamma   90.00
#
_symmetry.space_group_name_H-M   'P 1'
#
loop_
_entity.id
_entity.type
_entity.pdbx_description
1 polymer ?
#
loop_
_entity_poly.entity_id
_entity_poly.type
_entity_poly.pdbx_seq_one_letter_code
_entity_poly.pdbx_strand_id
1 'polypeptide(L)'
;MDPPTRPNTAQAEQAEEASEPASSGPGNTFLERLATFFEDNDEGACKWPSHLPTPEDMAAAGFILNPTGTLLDNTTCILCNLQCFEWKSKDNPYDEHAKNNPDCSFVLSKVFAKFRGKFRAKRRINARKSPNSNTAADDGITPKILRRRKKNTLTKVQTVADLEPVAVFVTPTKPMRIQISSGGVSMDLTVNGSDVMETPTKKRRYH
;
A
#
# COMPACT_ATOMS: atom_id res chain seq x y z
N MET A 1 49.01 9.17 60.74
CA MET A 1 47.87 10.05 60.41
C MET A 1 47.25 9.49 59.15
N ASP A 2 46.04 8.97 59.33
CA ASP A 2 45.23 8.18 58.40
C ASP A 2 44.88 8.88 57.06
N PRO A 3 44.46 8.12 56.02
CA PRO A 3 44.22 8.64 54.69
C PRO A 3 42.79 9.20 54.53
N PRO A 4 42.53 10.15 53.61
CA PRO A 4 41.17 10.48 53.23
C PRO A 4 40.68 9.61 52.05
N THR A 5 39.73 8.77 52.43
CA THR A 5 38.66 8.05 51.73
C THR A 5 38.21 8.57 50.35
N ARG A 6 38.00 7.65 49.40
CA ARG A 6 37.18 7.83 48.19
C ARG A 6 35.71 8.14 48.54
N PRO A 7 34.94 8.65 47.58
CA PRO A 7 33.66 8.01 47.31
C PRO A 7 33.54 7.48 45.88
N ASN A 8 32.57 6.59 45.77
CA ASN A 8 32.31 5.56 44.78
C ASN A 8 31.05 5.94 43.98
N THR A 9 31.06 5.83 42.65
CA THR A 9 29.86 5.57 41.82
C THR A 9 30.37 5.17 40.42
N ALA A 10 30.41 3.91 40.00
CA ALA A 10 29.29 3.01 39.65
C ALA A 10 28.41 3.54 38.50
N GLN A 11 28.69 3.09 37.27
CA GLN A 11 27.77 2.71 36.18
C GLN A 11 28.61 2.56 34.90
N ALA A 12 29.05 1.36 34.51
CA ALA A 12 28.31 0.21 33.99
C ALA A 12 27.75 0.43 32.57
N GLU A 13 28.45 -0.19 31.61
CA GLU A 13 28.01 -0.91 30.41
C GLU A 13 26.57 -0.70 29.92
N GLN A 14 26.41 -0.23 28.67
CA GLN A 14 25.47 -0.74 27.66
C GLN A 14 26.14 -0.51 26.29
N ALA A 15 26.79 -1.51 25.69
CA ALA A 15 26.20 -2.58 24.89
C ALA A 15 25.61 -2.06 23.56
N GLU A 16 26.34 -2.41 22.52
CA GLU A 16 26.10 -2.24 21.09
C GLU A 16 24.85 -3.05 20.68
N GLU A 17 23.71 -2.37 20.51
CA GLU A 17 22.48 -2.97 19.96
C GLU A 17 22.34 -2.56 18.49
N ALA A 18 22.46 -3.55 17.61
CA ALA A 18 22.28 -3.41 16.17
C ALA A 18 20.87 -2.87 15.86
N SER A 19 20.79 -1.64 15.37
CA SER A 19 19.55 -1.04 14.90
C SER A 19 19.22 -1.52 13.49
N GLU A 20 18.39 -2.56 13.40
CA GLU A 20 17.51 -2.72 12.24
C GLU A 20 16.42 -1.64 12.30
N PRO A 21 16.25 -0.76 11.30
CA PRO A 21 15.19 0.24 11.36
C PRO A 21 13.85 -0.42 11.04
N ALA A 22 13.04 -0.60 12.08
CA ALA A 22 11.62 -0.92 12.02
C ALA A 22 10.87 0.07 11.12
N SER A 23 10.68 -0.34 9.87
CA SER A 23 9.67 0.22 8.97
C SER A 23 8.29 -0.22 9.45
N SER A 24 7.62 0.58 10.30
CA SER A 24 6.14 0.69 10.33
C SER A 24 5.66 1.57 11.50
N GLY A 25 5.59 2.87 11.29
CA GLY A 25 4.54 3.68 11.93
C GLY A 25 3.26 3.62 11.09
N PRO A 26 2.06 3.74 11.68
CA PRO A 26 0.83 3.92 10.92
C PRO A 26 0.91 5.28 10.19
N GLY A 27 0.61 5.35 8.89
CA GLY A 27 0.47 6.64 8.19
C GLY A 27 1.36 6.92 6.97
N ASN A 28 2.30 6.03 6.59
CA ASN A 28 3.23 6.30 5.47
C ASN A 28 3.08 5.36 4.26
N THR A 29 1.99 4.61 4.17
CA THR A 29 1.73 3.71 3.04
C THR A 29 1.25 4.46 1.81
N PHE A 30 1.36 3.82 0.64
CA PHE A 30 0.81 4.36 -0.61
C PHE A 30 -0.72 4.54 -0.53
N LEU A 31 -1.44 3.62 0.13
CA LEU A 31 -2.89 3.64 0.21
C LEU A 31 -3.40 4.78 1.08
N GLU A 32 -2.76 5.04 2.21
CA GLU A 32 -3.10 6.18 3.07
C GLU A 32 -2.92 7.50 2.31
N ARG A 33 -1.81 7.65 1.57
CA ARG A 33 -1.62 8.86 0.75
C ARG A 33 -2.68 9.00 -0.33
N LEU A 34 -3.04 7.90 -0.98
CA LEU A 34 -4.06 7.89 -2.03
C LEU A 34 -5.44 8.25 -1.48
N ALA A 35 -5.78 7.78 -0.27
CA ALA A 35 -7.07 8.03 0.36
C ALA A 35 -7.38 9.51 0.51
N THR A 36 -6.38 10.34 0.82
CA THR A 36 -6.55 11.79 1.00
C THR A 36 -7.17 12.52 -0.20
N PHE A 37 -7.05 11.96 -1.42
CA PHE A 37 -7.64 12.55 -2.63
C PHE A 37 -9.12 12.20 -2.84
N PHE A 38 -9.67 11.31 -2.01
CA PHE A 38 -11.04 10.80 -2.08
C PHE A 38 -11.84 11.00 -0.81
N GLU A 39 -11.25 11.58 0.23
CA GLU A 39 -11.98 11.94 1.44
C GLU A 39 -12.96 13.08 1.13
N ASP A 40 -14.25 12.79 1.32
CA ASP A 40 -15.31 13.78 1.28
C ASP A 40 -15.19 14.62 2.57
N ASN A 41 -14.56 15.80 2.52
CA ASN A 41 -14.64 16.70 3.67
C ASN A 41 -16.01 17.39 3.63
N ASP A 42 -16.80 17.19 4.68
CA ASP A 42 -18.13 17.78 4.87
C ASP A 42 -18.14 19.32 4.84
N GLU A 43 -16.98 19.97 4.97
CA GLU A 43 -16.78 21.42 4.88
C GLU A 43 -16.49 21.91 3.44
N GLY A 44 -17.11 21.29 2.44
CA GLY A 44 -17.07 21.79 1.05
C GLY A 44 -15.77 21.52 0.30
N ALA A 45 -15.00 20.50 0.66
CA ALA A 45 -13.82 20.13 -0.11
C ALA A 45 -14.21 19.67 -1.52
N CYS A 46 -13.60 20.30 -2.52
CA CYS A 46 -13.69 19.83 -3.87
C CYS A 46 -12.90 18.53 -4.00
N LYS A 47 -13.62 17.48 -4.37
CA LYS A 47 -13.06 16.25 -4.94
C LYS A 47 -11.92 16.59 -5.91
N TRP A 48 -10.81 15.85 -5.82
CA TRP A 48 -9.66 16.06 -6.70
C TRP A 48 -10.09 16.10 -8.18
N PRO A 49 -9.84 17.20 -8.90
CA PRO A 49 -10.35 17.35 -10.26
C PRO A 49 -9.75 16.34 -11.23
N SER A 50 -10.60 15.76 -12.09
CA SER A 50 -10.20 14.69 -13.04
C SER A 50 -9.24 15.12 -14.14
N HIS A 51 -9.11 16.43 -14.38
CA HIS A 51 -8.22 16.99 -15.39
C HIS A 51 -6.79 17.23 -14.88
N LEU A 52 -6.56 17.12 -13.57
CA LEU A 52 -5.23 17.25 -12.95
C LEU A 52 -4.44 15.93 -13.03
N PRO A 53 -3.14 15.91 -12.66
CA PRO A 53 -2.41 14.66 -12.49
C PRO A 53 -3.20 13.69 -11.61
N THR A 54 -3.21 12.40 -11.95
CA THR A 54 -4.12 11.47 -11.28
C THR A 54 -3.73 11.29 -9.81
N PRO A 55 -4.69 11.06 -8.90
CA PRO A 55 -4.41 10.79 -7.49
C PRO A 55 -3.35 9.71 -7.27
N GLU A 56 -3.33 8.67 -8.11
CA GLU A 56 -2.34 7.60 -8.03
C GLU A 56 -0.94 8.09 -8.36
N ASP A 57 -0.80 8.95 -9.37
CA ASP A 57 0.49 9.55 -9.74
C ASP A 57 0.97 10.55 -8.67
N MET A 58 0.05 11.27 -8.02
CA MET A 58 0.33 12.17 -6.89
C MET A 58 0.82 11.38 -5.65
N ALA A 59 0.05 10.38 -5.23
CA ALA A 59 0.40 9.53 -4.09
C ALA A 59 1.69 8.73 -4.32
N ALA A 60 1.95 8.30 -5.56
CA ALA A 60 3.18 7.62 -5.93
C ALA A 60 4.40 8.56 -5.99
N ALA A 61 4.19 9.87 -6.22
CA ALA A 61 5.21 10.90 -6.10
C ALA A 61 5.46 11.35 -4.64
N GLY A 62 4.67 10.85 -3.68
CA GLY A 62 4.86 11.09 -2.25
C GLY A 62 3.99 12.19 -1.66
N PHE A 63 3.01 12.68 -2.43
CA PHE A 63 2.10 13.75 -2.01
C PHE A 63 0.83 13.20 -1.36
N ILE A 64 0.28 13.98 -0.44
CA ILE A 64 -1.10 13.92 0.07
C ILE A 64 -1.84 15.18 -0.33
N LEU A 65 -3.17 15.11 -0.43
CA LEU A 65 -4.01 16.30 -0.53
C LEU A 65 -4.07 16.98 0.85
N ASN A 66 -3.79 18.27 0.89
CA ASN A 66 -3.81 19.08 2.11
C ASN A 66 -4.36 20.47 1.77
N PRO A 67 -5.68 20.59 1.53
CA PRO A 67 -6.29 21.83 1.07
C PRO A 67 -6.11 22.92 2.14
N THR A 68 -5.74 24.13 1.73
CA THR A 68 -5.47 25.23 2.67
C THR A 68 -6.21 26.48 2.24
N GLY A 69 -7.22 26.89 3.02
CA GLY A 69 -8.05 28.05 2.70
C GLY A 69 -8.70 27.92 1.32
N THR A 70 -8.34 28.81 0.38
CA THR A 70 -8.85 28.80 -1.00
C THR A 70 -8.05 27.91 -1.95
N LEU A 71 -6.93 27.32 -1.51
CA LEU A 71 -6.09 26.43 -2.32
C LEU A 71 -6.56 24.97 -2.17
N LEU A 72 -7.61 24.62 -2.90
CA LEU A 72 -8.25 23.30 -2.80
C LEU A 72 -7.40 22.17 -3.42
N ASP A 73 -6.44 22.50 -4.29
CA ASP A 73 -5.52 21.56 -4.92
C ASP A 73 -4.13 21.52 -4.25
N ASN A 74 -4.00 22.16 -3.08
CA ASN A 74 -2.75 22.14 -2.34
C ASN A 74 -2.40 20.71 -1.91
N THR A 75 -1.17 20.31 -2.19
CA THR A 75 -0.64 18.98 -1.89
C THR A 75 0.66 19.10 -1.13
N THR A 76 0.91 18.19 -0.21
CA THR A 76 2.10 18.22 0.67
C THR A 76 2.83 16.90 0.62
N CYS A 77 4.15 16.90 0.53
CA CYS A 77 4.93 15.67 0.66
C CYS A 77 5.04 15.23 2.12
N ILE A 78 4.77 13.95 2.39
CA ILE A 78 4.82 13.40 3.76
C ILE A 78 6.22 13.35 4.41
N LEU A 79 7.30 13.46 3.62
CA LEU A 79 8.67 13.36 4.16
C LEU A 79 9.37 14.71 4.23
N CYS A 80 9.28 15.52 3.18
CA CYS A 80 9.98 16.82 3.14
C CYS A 80 9.07 18.03 3.34
N ASN A 81 7.76 17.81 3.52
CA ASN A 81 6.75 18.87 3.68
C ASN A 81 6.71 19.90 2.55
N LEU A 82 7.27 19.57 1.38
CA LEU A 82 7.14 20.40 0.18
C LEU A 82 5.67 20.54 -0.18
N GLN A 83 5.19 21.78 -0.25
CA GLN A 83 3.84 22.12 -0.67
C GLN A 83 3.82 22.50 -2.15
N CYS A 84 2.82 22.03 -2.89
CA CYS A 84 2.61 22.31 -4.31
C CYS A 84 1.11 22.48 -4.56
N PHE A 85 0.73 23.56 -5.24
CA PHE A 85 -0.64 23.96 -5.56
C PHE A 85 -0.69 24.53 -7.00
N GLU A 86 -1.87 24.88 -7.50
CA GLU A 86 -2.10 25.34 -8.88
C GLU A 86 -1.66 24.33 -9.95
N TRP A 87 -2.01 23.07 -9.74
CA TRP A 87 -1.66 21.98 -10.65
C TRP A 87 -2.31 22.15 -12.03
N LYS A 88 -1.59 21.72 -13.07
CA LYS A 88 -2.08 21.68 -14.45
C LYS A 88 -2.04 20.26 -15.01
N SER A 89 -2.89 19.98 -15.99
CA SER A 89 -2.98 18.67 -16.66
C SER A 89 -1.66 18.18 -17.28
N LYS A 90 -0.74 19.10 -17.59
CA LYS A 90 0.55 18.77 -18.22
C LYS A 90 1.68 18.60 -17.22
N ASP A 91 1.45 18.91 -15.95
CA ASP A 91 2.49 18.88 -14.94
C ASP A 91 2.89 17.43 -14.62
N ASN A 92 4.09 17.28 -14.08
CA ASN A 92 4.62 15.99 -13.68
C ASN A 92 4.95 16.04 -12.19
N PRO A 93 4.18 15.36 -11.32
CA PRO A 93 4.36 15.46 -9.88
C PRO A 93 5.76 14.98 -9.44
N TYR A 94 6.34 14.01 -10.15
CA TYR A 94 7.69 13.56 -9.87
C TYR A 94 8.76 14.59 -10.25
N ASP A 95 8.52 15.40 -11.28
CA ASP A 95 9.49 16.43 -11.67
C ASP A 95 9.37 17.64 -10.76
N GLU A 96 8.15 18.08 -10.40
CA GLU A 96 7.95 19.15 -9.43
C GLU A 96 8.58 18.82 -8.07
N HIS A 97 8.40 17.59 -7.57
CA HIS A 97 9.03 17.16 -6.33
C HIS A 97 10.56 17.16 -6.43
N ALA A 98 11.12 16.53 -7.46
CA ALA A 98 12.58 16.44 -7.61
C ALA A 98 13.25 17.78 -7.93
N LYS A 99 12.54 18.71 -8.56
CA LYS A 99 13.03 20.05 -8.88
C LYS A 99 13.02 20.96 -7.65
N ASN A 100 11.95 20.93 -6.88
CA ASN A 100 11.75 21.86 -5.77
C ASN A 100 12.39 21.36 -4.46
N ASN A 101 12.59 20.05 -4.31
CA ASN A 101 13.33 19.48 -3.18
C ASN A 101 14.10 18.20 -3.57
N PRO A 102 15.28 18.33 -4.22
CA PRO A 102 16.06 17.19 -4.72
C PRO A 102 16.62 16.30 -3.60
N ASP A 103 16.82 16.84 -2.39
CA ASP A 103 17.44 16.15 -1.25
C ASP A 103 16.42 15.38 -0.40
N CYS A 104 15.13 15.42 -0.77
CA CYS A 104 14.09 14.67 -0.09
C CYS A 104 14.38 13.15 -0.13
N SER A 105 14.33 12.48 1.03
CA SER A 105 14.49 11.02 1.15
C SER A 105 13.53 10.24 0.24
N PHE A 106 12.34 10.78 -0.03
CA PHE A 106 11.41 10.17 -0.98
C PHE A 106 11.94 10.25 -2.42
N VAL A 107 12.46 11.40 -2.85
CA VAL A 107 13.03 11.64 -4.19
C VAL A 107 14.25 10.76 -4.43
N LEU A 108 15.10 10.60 -3.42
CA LEU A 108 16.28 9.74 -3.45
C LEU A 108 15.94 8.24 -3.44
N SER A 109 14.70 7.87 -3.12
CA SER A 109 14.29 6.47 -3.02
C SER A 109 14.23 5.75 -4.38
N LYS A 110 14.56 4.45 -4.38
CA LYS A 110 14.41 3.58 -5.56
C LYS A 110 12.95 3.49 -6.03
N VAL A 111 12.00 3.59 -5.09
CA VAL A 111 10.57 3.55 -5.37
C VAL A 111 10.16 4.73 -6.23
N PHE A 112 10.57 5.94 -5.85
CA PHE A 112 10.32 7.15 -6.61
C PHE A 112 10.93 7.09 -8.01
N ALA A 113 12.20 6.70 -8.14
CA ALA A 113 12.87 6.56 -9.43
C ALA A 113 12.12 5.59 -10.37
N LYS A 114 11.65 4.46 -9.84
CA LYS A 114 10.87 3.45 -10.59
C LYS A 114 9.56 4.03 -11.10
N PHE A 115 8.78 4.71 -10.26
CA PHE A 115 7.49 5.27 -10.65
C PHE A 115 7.64 6.47 -11.60
N ARG A 116 8.61 7.36 -11.35
CA ARG A 116 8.96 8.46 -12.27
C ARG A 116 9.29 7.93 -13.68
N GLY A 117 10.06 6.84 -13.77
CA GLY A 117 10.38 6.20 -15.05
C GLY A 117 9.14 5.66 -15.77
N LYS A 118 8.24 4.97 -15.04
CA LYS A 118 6.97 4.47 -15.59
C LYS A 118 6.07 5.60 -16.10
N PHE A 119 5.95 6.69 -15.34
CA PHE A 119 5.15 7.85 -15.71
C PHE A 119 5.65 8.49 -17.01
N ARG A 120 6.98 8.71 -17.12
CA ARG A 120 7.61 9.22 -18.35
C ARG A 120 7.39 8.29 -19.55
N ALA A 121 7.51 6.98 -19.36
CA ALA A 121 7.24 6.01 -20.42
C ALA A 121 5.76 6.04 -20.88
N LYS A 122 4.81 6.10 -19.94
CA LYS A 122 3.36 6.22 -20.24
C LYS A 122 3.05 7.47 -21.07
N ARG A 123 3.61 8.62 -20.69
CA ARG A 123 3.45 9.87 -21.46
C ARG A 123 4.02 9.76 -22.88
N ARG A 124 5.20 9.14 -23.06
CA ARG A 124 5.78 8.91 -24.39
C ARG A 124 4.90 8.03 -25.27
N ILE A 125 4.31 6.97 -24.71
CA ILE A 125 3.40 6.08 -25.44
C ILE A 125 2.12 6.82 -25.84
N ASN A 126 1.57 7.64 -24.95
CA ASN A 126 0.35 8.41 -25.22
C ASN A 126 0.58 9.48 -26.29
N ALA A 127 1.73 10.16 -26.27
CA ALA A 127 2.10 11.14 -27.30
C ALA A 127 2.15 10.50 -28.70
N ARG A 128 2.71 9.29 -28.83
CA ARG A 128 2.77 8.54 -30.10
C ARG A 128 1.42 8.04 -30.61
N LYS A 129 0.42 7.88 -29.73
CA LYS A 129 -0.93 7.43 -30.09
C LYS A 129 -1.85 8.57 -30.51
N SER A 130 -1.50 9.81 -30.19
CA SER A 130 -2.25 10.97 -30.68
C SER A 130 -2.06 11.09 -32.19
N PRO A 131 -3.13 11.01 -33.02
CA PRO A 131 -3.00 10.97 -34.47
C PRO A 131 -2.77 12.35 -35.10
N ASN A 132 -2.38 13.38 -34.34
CA ASN A 132 -2.22 14.73 -34.87
C ASN A 132 -0.80 15.27 -34.70
N SER A 133 0.04 14.96 -35.69
CA SER A 133 1.07 15.88 -36.15
C SER A 133 1.18 15.72 -37.66
N ASN A 134 0.60 16.65 -38.40
CA ASN A 134 1.00 16.91 -39.77
C ASN A 134 2.47 17.37 -39.74
N THR A 135 3.38 16.42 -39.84
CA THR A 135 4.74 16.65 -40.33
C THR A 135 4.87 15.79 -41.57
N ALA A 136 4.62 16.41 -42.72
CA ALA A 136 5.03 15.89 -44.00
C ALA A 136 6.57 15.86 -44.00
N ALA A 137 7.13 14.66 -43.88
CA ALA A 137 8.51 14.39 -44.23
C ALA A 137 8.63 12.92 -44.64
N ASP A 138 8.87 12.77 -45.93
CA ASP A 138 9.79 11.83 -46.56
C ASP A 138 9.30 10.42 -46.96
N ASP A 139 9.64 10.11 -48.20
CA ASP A 139 9.30 8.96 -49.00
C ASP A 139 9.89 7.66 -48.45
N GLY A 140 9.04 6.65 -48.30
CA GLY A 140 9.49 5.33 -47.89
C GLY A 140 8.33 4.39 -47.64
N ILE A 141 7.86 3.74 -48.71
CA ILE A 141 6.88 2.65 -48.64
C ILE A 141 7.54 1.49 -47.87
N THR A 142 7.23 1.38 -46.58
CA THR A 142 7.44 0.17 -45.80
C THR A 142 6.07 -0.36 -45.36
N PRO A 143 5.72 -1.62 -45.67
CA PRO A 143 4.44 -2.17 -45.24
C PRO A 143 4.46 -2.31 -43.72
N LYS A 144 3.59 -1.54 -43.05
CA LYS A 144 3.33 -1.65 -41.62
C LYS A 144 2.77 -3.05 -41.34
N ILE A 145 3.58 -3.92 -40.74
CA ILE A 145 3.11 -5.18 -40.15
C ILE A 145 2.08 -4.81 -39.07
N LEU A 146 0.79 -4.95 -39.40
CA LEU A 146 -0.32 -4.86 -38.46
C LEU A 146 -0.16 -6.02 -37.46
N ARG A 147 0.50 -5.77 -36.33
CA ARG A 147 0.54 -6.74 -35.23
C ARG A 147 -0.89 -6.98 -34.77
N ARG A 148 -1.35 -8.23 -34.91
CA ARG A 148 -2.68 -8.68 -34.50
C ARG A 148 -2.90 -8.33 -33.02
N ARG A 149 -3.88 -7.47 -32.73
CA ARG A 149 -4.26 -7.12 -31.37
C ARG A 149 -4.72 -8.40 -30.67
N LYS A 150 -3.96 -8.86 -29.67
CA LYS A 150 -4.37 -9.99 -28.83
C LYS A 150 -5.63 -9.53 -28.08
N LYS A 151 -6.77 -10.16 -28.38
CA LYS A 151 -8.02 -9.90 -27.67
C LYS A 151 -7.81 -10.37 -26.23
N ASN A 152 -7.85 -9.47 -25.25
CA ASN A 152 -7.90 -9.86 -23.85
C ASN A 152 -9.32 -10.40 -23.60
N THR A 153 -9.44 -11.72 -23.53
CA THR A 153 -10.65 -12.38 -23.08
C THR A 153 -10.66 -12.29 -21.55
N LEU A 154 -11.58 -11.51 -20.98
CA LEU A 154 -11.79 -11.47 -19.53
C LEU A 154 -12.19 -12.88 -19.07
N THR A 155 -11.46 -13.42 -18.10
CA THR A 155 -11.90 -14.63 -17.39
C THR A 155 -13.16 -14.29 -16.60
N LYS A 156 -14.13 -15.21 -16.56
CA LYS A 156 -15.37 -15.02 -15.79
C LYS A 156 -15.00 -14.79 -14.33
N VAL A 157 -15.44 -13.66 -13.77
CA VAL A 157 -15.34 -13.41 -12.33
C VAL A 157 -16.26 -14.44 -11.66
N GLN A 158 -15.69 -15.37 -10.91
CA GLN A 158 -16.46 -16.26 -10.04
C GLN A 158 -16.74 -15.55 -8.73
N THR A 159 -17.99 -15.57 -8.30
CA THR A 159 -18.41 -15.02 -7.01
C THR A 159 -18.42 -16.13 -5.96
N VAL A 160 -18.42 -15.76 -4.67
CA VAL A 160 -18.56 -16.72 -3.56
C VAL A 160 -19.86 -17.53 -3.62
N ALA A 161 -20.87 -17.06 -4.34
CA ALA A 161 -22.11 -17.80 -4.58
C ALA A 161 -21.96 -18.91 -5.64
N ASP A 162 -20.93 -18.85 -6.48
CA ASP A 162 -20.62 -19.86 -7.50
C ASP A 162 -19.81 -21.05 -6.96
N LEU A 163 -19.43 -21.01 -5.67
CA LEU A 163 -18.72 -22.09 -5.01
C LEU A 163 -19.71 -22.91 -4.17
N GLU A 164 -19.98 -24.14 -4.59
CA GLU A 164 -20.66 -25.10 -3.70
C GLU A 164 -19.80 -25.29 -2.45
N PRO A 165 -20.34 -25.10 -1.22
CA PRO A 165 -19.56 -25.24 -0.02
C PRO A 165 -19.19 -26.71 0.17
N VAL A 166 -17.94 -27.05 -0.16
CA VAL A 166 -17.35 -28.34 0.22
C VAL A 166 -17.18 -28.29 1.73
N ALA A 167 -17.99 -29.07 2.45
CA ALA A 167 -17.83 -29.24 3.89
C ALA A 167 -16.48 -29.93 4.15
N VAL A 168 -15.45 -29.13 4.45
CA VAL A 168 -14.16 -29.65 4.91
C VAL A 168 -14.30 -29.97 6.38
N PHE A 169 -14.63 -31.23 6.68
CA PHE A 169 -14.59 -31.74 8.05
C PHE A 169 -13.11 -31.84 8.46
N VAL A 170 -12.62 -30.84 9.18
CA VAL A 170 -11.31 -30.90 9.82
C VAL A 170 -11.46 -31.72 11.10
N THR A 171 -11.23 -33.02 11.01
CA THR A 171 -11.05 -33.84 12.21
C THR A 171 -9.67 -33.54 12.79
N PRO A 172 -9.53 -33.05 14.04
CA PRO A 172 -8.23 -32.89 14.64
C PRO A 172 -7.60 -34.28 14.82
N THR A 173 -6.56 -34.57 14.03
CA THR A 173 -5.92 -35.90 14.02
C THR A 173 -4.98 -36.12 15.20
N LYS A 174 -4.78 -35.11 16.06
CA LYS A 174 -3.89 -35.18 17.22
C LYS A 174 -4.64 -34.72 18.46
N PRO A 175 -4.59 -35.49 19.56
CA PRO A 175 -5.24 -35.10 20.79
C PRO A 175 -4.59 -33.84 21.34
N MET A 176 -5.42 -32.92 21.84
CA MET A 176 -4.93 -31.72 22.53
C MET A 176 -4.64 -32.06 23.99
N ARG A 177 -3.45 -31.68 24.46
CA ARG A 177 -3.04 -31.84 25.86
C ARG A 177 -3.11 -30.48 26.53
N ILE A 178 -3.85 -30.41 27.63
CA ILE A 178 -4.00 -29.21 28.45
C ILE A 178 -3.34 -29.50 29.80
N GLN A 179 -2.31 -28.71 30.13
CA GLN A 179 -1.64 -28.75 31.41
C GLN A 179 -2.10 -27.59 32.29
N ILE A 180 -2.53 -27.91 33.51
CA ILE A 180 -2.92 -26.92 34.50
C ILE A 180 -2.05 -27.14 35.74
N SER A 181 -1.25 -26.15 36.09
CA SER A 181 -0.38 -26.16 37.26
C SER A 181 -0.71 -25.02 38.21
N SER A 182 -1.00 -25.34 39.47
CA SER A 182 -1.18 -24.34 40.53
C SER A 182 -0.69 -24.90 41.86
N GLY A 183 0.10 -24.12 42.60
CA GLY A 183 0.51 -24.44 43.97
C GLY A 183 1.26 -25.76 44.14
N GLY A 184 2.04 -26.20 43.14
CA GLY A 184 2.81 -27.44 43.20
C GLY A 184 2.06 -28.71 42.75
N VAL A 185 0.78 -28.59 42.37
CA VAL A 185 0.01 -29.68 41.77
C VAL A 185 -0.12 -29.44 40.27
N SER A 186 0.13 -30.48 39.47
CA SER A 186 -0.04 -30.46 38.02
C SER A 186 -1.06 -31.52 37.62
N MET A 187 -2.06 -31.11 36.83
CA MET A 187 -3.02 -32.00 36.21
C MET A 187 -2.88 -31.95 34.69
N ASP A 188 -2.94 -33.13 34.09
CA ASP A 188 -2.81 -33.35 32.66
C ASP A 188 -4.11 -33.90 32.08
N LEU A 189 -4.79 -33.11 31.25
CA LEU A 189 -6.04 -33.48 30.58
C LEU A 189 -5.76 -33.69 29.09
N THR A 190 -6.10 -34.87 28.58
CA THR A 190 -6.01 -35.20 27.14
C THR A 190 -7.41 -35.22 26.55
N VAL A 191 -7.68 -34.34 25.59
CA VAL A 191 -8.96 -34.27 24.88
C VAL A 191 -8.81 -34.96 23.52
N ASN A 192 -9.43 -36.14 23.39
CA ASN A 192 -9.51 -36.88 22.12
C ASN A 192 -10.71 -36.37 21.32
N GLY A 193 -10.51 -36.01 20.04
CA GLY A 193 -11.53 -35.39 19.19
C GLY A 193 -12.65 -36.31 18.67
N SER A 194 -12.99 -37.39 19.37
CA SER A 194 -13.93 -38.43 18.89
C SER A 194 -15.16 -38.65 19.77
N ASP A 195 -15.64 -37.63 20.47
CA ASP A 195 -16.94 -37.65 21.15
C ASP A 195 -17.84 -36.50 20.63
N VAL A 196 -18.24 -36.61 19.36
CA VAL A 196 -19.38 -35.84 18.85
C VAL A 196 -20.53 -36.83 18.69
N MET A 197 -21.44 -36.81 19.67
CA MET A 197 -22.72 -37.51 19.56
C MET A 197 -23.46 -37.04 18.30
N GLU A 198 -23.78 -37.97 17.40
CA GLU A 198 -24.68 -37.74 16.27
C GLU A 198 -26.05 -37.30 16.80
N THR A 199 -26.46 -36.07 16.51
CA THR A 199 -27.86 -35.66 16.73
C THR A 199 -28.65 -35.97 15.46
N PRO A 200 -29.77 -36.72 15.55
CA PRO A 200 -30.57 -37.04 14.37
C PRO A 200 -31.34 -35.80 13.91
N THR A 201 -30.97 -35.26 12.75
CA THR A 201 -31.71 -34.19 12.07
C THR A 201 -33.07 -34.73 11.61
N LYS A 202 -34.15 -34.40 12.33
CA LYS A 202 -35.53 -34.64 11.87
C LYS A 202 -35.83 -33.71 10.68
N LYS A 203 -35.90 -34.28 9.46
CA LYS A 203 -36.44 -33.59 8.28
C LYS A 203 -37.95 -33.39 8.47
N ARG A 204 -38.40 -32.14 8.59
CA ARG A 204 -39.83 -31.80 8.44
C ARG A 204 -40.17 -31.80 6.94
N ARG A 205 -41.03 -32.71 6.50
CA ARG A 205 -41.77 -32.58 5.24
C ARG A 205 -43.00 -31.72 5.52
N TYR A 206 -43.18 -30.66 4.73
CA TYR A 206 -44.48 -30.00 4.62
C TYR A 206 -45.28 -30.72 3.52
N HIS A 207 -46.52 -31.08 3.85
CA HIS A 207 -47.56 -31.50 2.91
C HIS A 207 -48.45 -30.29 2.61
#